data_AF-A0A7V1LZR8-F1
#
_entry.id   AF-A0A7V1LZR8-F1
#
_cell.length_a   1.000
_cell.length_b   1.000
_cell.length_c   1.000
_cell.angle_alpha   90.00
_cell.angle_beta   90.00
_cell.angle_gamma   90.00
#
_symmetry.space_group_name_H-M   'P 1'
#
loop_
_entity.id
_entity.type
_entity.pdbx_description
1 polymer ?
#
loop_
_entity_poly.entity_id
_entity_poly.type
_entity_poly.pdbx_seq_one_letter_code
_entity_poly.pdbx_strand_id
1 'polypeptide(L)'
;MHVGKDLYRAKSKEEDITITNEIANQTFPVSLKAYGDGPLQLSTDKSFRMFQRLQQEGSRIDDPDIIRTLFNDPAFSEFIDTNVMPLIYDEKAKRCNIMVFDYSKAIDRVSSIVLEEGSGRRKHPVYRFLDSSGGYICEVRYGDAAANALQRGLWTHAKNGSEYFDSVTNGWIDYAHNLVLVKLFSHALISTSEGHKAALENIKLDIKRLIHTEGLEQ
;
A
#
# COMPACT_ATOMS: atom_id res chain seq x y z
N MET A 1 11.28 7.48 -20.51
CA MET A 1 10.01 8.22 -20.32
C MET A 1 9.03 7.21 -19.73
N HIS A 2 8.66 7.33 -18.45
CA HIS A 2 7.80 6.34 -17.76
C HIS A 2 6.34 6.76 -17.92
N VAL A 3 5.76 6.39 -19.06
CA VAL A 3 4.42 6.89 -19.48
C VAL A 3 3.34 6.54 -18.45
N GLY A 4 3.40 5.36 -17.82
CA GLY A 4 2.46 4.97 -16.77
C GLY A 4 2.59 5.87 -15.53
N LYS A 5 3.79 5.98 -14.96
CA LYS A 5 4.03 6.77 -13.75
C LYS A 5 3.67 8.24 -13.91
N ASP A 6 3.98 8.84 -15.06
CA ASP A 6 3.76 10.26 -15.31
C ASP A 6 2.26 10.60 -15.50
N LEU A 7 1.42 9.64 -15.90
CA LEU A 7 -0.05 9.81 -15.99
C LEU A 7 -0.74 9.85 -14.62
N TYR A 8 -0.13 9.27 -13.58
CA TYR A 8 -0.74 9.12 -12.24
C TYR A 8 -0.02 9.94 -11.16
N ARG A 9 0.96 10.77 -11.51
CA ARG A 9 1.74 11.55 -10.55
C ARG A 9 1.11 12.94 -10.33
N ALA A 10 0.47 13.16 -9.19
CA ALA A 10 -0.13 14.46 -8.86
C ALA A 10 0.80 15.44 -8.08
N LYS A 11 1.66 14.95 -7.18
CA LYS A 11 2.75 15.64 -6.41
C LYS A 11 2.44 16.97 -5.66
N SER A 12 2.81 16.96 -4.36
CA SER A 12 3.84 17.86 -3.76
C SER A 12 4.22 17.48 -2.31
N LYS A 13 3.41 16.65 -1.62
CA LYS A 13 3.70 16.05 -0.29
C LYS A 13 3.51 14.52 -0.34
N GLU A 14 3.87 13.84 0.76
CA GLU A 14 3.88 12.37 0.89
C GLU A 14 2.48 11.77 1.17
N GLU A 15 1.58 12.57 1.74
CA GLU A 15 0.16 12.28 1.89
C GLU A 15 -0.58 12.80 0.65
N ASP A 16 -1.36 11.94 -0.01
CA ASP A 16 -1.96 12.26 -1.32
C ASP A 16 -3.40 12.74 -1.19
N ILE A 17 -4.17 12.25 -0.21
CA ILE A 17 -5.58 12.60 0.02
C ILE A 17 -5.89 12.53 1.52
N THR A 18 -6.67 13.47 2.04
CA THR A 18 -7.24 13.39 3.39
C THR A 18 -8.72 13.06 3.28
N ILE A 19 -9.15 11.91 3.81
CA ILE A 19 -10.56 11.49 3.80
C ILE A 19 -11.21 11.84 5.14
N THR A 20 -12.27 12.63 5.10
CA THR A 20 -13.12 12.91 6.27
C THR A 20 -14.32 11.98 6.25
N ASN A 21 -14.38 11.06 7.21
CA ASN A 21 -15.58 10.30 7.53
C ASN A 21 -16.54 11.20 8.32
N GLU A 22 -17.50 11.81 7.62
CA GLU A 22 -18.50 12.73 8.20
C GLU A 22 -19.49 12.05 9.16
N ILE A 23 -19.62 10.72 9.11
CA ILE A 23 -20.53 9.95 9.98
C ILE A 23 -19.87 9.70 11.34
N ALA A 24 -18.59 9.33 11.34
CA ALA A 24 -17.80 9.10 12.55
C ALA A 24 -17.08 10.38 13.03
N ASN A 25 -17.15 11.47 12.25
CA ASN A 25 -16.36 12.70 12.40
C ASN A 25 -14.85 12.43 12.57
N GLN A 26 -14.33 11.46 11.81
CA GLN A 26 -12.92 11.06 11.84
C GLN A 26 -12.26 11.38 10.51
N THR A 27 -11.06 11.93 10.57
CA THR A 27 -10.26 12.22 9.39
C THR A 27 -9.07 11.29 9.34
N PHE A 28 -8.85 10.63 8.21
CA PHE A 28 -7.70 9.77 8.03
C PHE A 28 -6.96 10.07 6.70
N PRO A 29 -5.62 10.10 6.72
CA PRO A 29 -4.84 10.31 5.51
C PRO A 29 -4.78 9.03 4.67
N VAL A 30 -4.78 9.21 3.34
CA VAL A 30 -4.54 8.17 2.34
C VAL A 30 -3.38 8.62 1.46
N SER A 31 -2.39 7.75 1.30
CA SER A 31 -1.33 7.94 0.30
C SER A 31 -1.60 7.05 -0.92
N LEU A 32 -1.76 7.69 -2.08
CA LEU A 32 -1.87 7.08 -3.38
C LEU A 32 -0.48 7.06 -4.04
N LYS A 33 0.10 5.88 -4.10
CA LYS A 33 1.44 5.71 -4.66
C LYS A 33 1.41 4.85 -5.93
N ALA A 34 1.96 5.39 -7.01
CA ALA A 34 2.13 4.64 -8.25
C ALA A 34 3.45 3.85 -8.21
N TYR A 35 3.34 2.52 -8.24
CA TYR A 35 4.47 1.60 -8.24
C TYR A 35 4.39 0.65 -9.44
N GLY A 36 5.54 0.31 -10.01
CA GLY A 36 5.60 -0.87 -10.89
C GLY A 36 5.36 -2.14 -10.06
N ASP A 37 4.93 -3.22 -10.70
CA ASP A 37 4.85 -4.54 -10.05
C ASP A 37 6.20 -4.94 -9.45
N GLY A 38 6.33 -4.78 -8.12
CA GLY A 38 7.63 -4.81 -7.47
C GLY A 38 7.64 -4.30 -6.02
N PRO A 39 8.80 -3.86 -5.51
CA PRO A 39 8.94 -3.34 -4.17
C PRO A 39 8.13 -2.06 -3.95
N LEU A 40 7.44 -2.02 -2.82
CA LEU A 40 6.54 -0.95 -2.44
C LEU A 40 6.91 -0.44 -1.05
N GLN A 41 6.98 0.88 -0.88
CA GLN A 41 7.22 1.49 0.43
C GLN A 41 5.89 1.84 1.08
N LEU A 42 5.57 1.15 2.18
CA LEU A 42 4.35 1.36 2.96
C LEU A 42 4.49 2.61 3.84
N SER A 43 5.62 2.76 4.51
CA SER A 43 5.89 3.93 5.35
C SER A 43 7.34 4.38 5.24
N THR A 44 7.56 5.65 5.52
CA THR A 44 8.90 6.21 5.65
C THR A 44 9.21 6.32 7.12
N ASP A 45 10.26 5.63 7.59
CA ASP A 45 10.75 5.79 8.95
C ASP A 45 11.55 7.11 9.05
N LYS A 46 10.86 8.21 9.32
CA LYS A 46 11.46 9.55 9.40
C LYS A 46 12.39 9.70 10.60
N SER A 47 12.11 8.94 11.66
CA SER A 47 12.82 9.01 12.94
C SER A 47 13.88 7.93 13.11
N PHE A 48 14.05 7.03 12.13
CA PHE A 48 15.04 5.95 12.12
C PHE A 48 14.88 4.96 13.29
N ARG A 49 13.64 4.74 13.74
CA ARG A 49 13.35 3.99 14.97
C ARG A 49 13.06 2.50 14.73
N MET A 50 12.43 2.14 13.61
CA MET A 50 11.94 0.77 13.39
C MET A 50 13.09 -0.24 13.33
N PHE A 51 14.09 0.06 12.49
CA PHE A 51 15.22 -0.86 12.30
C PHE A 51 16.06 -0.99 13.58
N GLN A 52 16.33 0.13 14.27
CA GLN A 52 17.07 0.14 15.54
C GLN A 52 16.34 -0.65 16.63
N ARG A 53 15.00 -0.52 16.70
CA ARG A 53 14.19 -1.25 17.66
C ARG A 53 14.29 -2.76 17.43
N LEU A 54 14.24 -3.21 16.18
CA LEU A 54 14.39 -4.64 15.82
C LEU A 54 15.80 -5.17 16.14
N GLN A 55 16.84 -4.36 15.96
CA GLN A 55 18.21 -4.73 16.33
C GLN A 55 18.40 -5.05 17.81
N GLN A 56 17.56 -4.51 18.69
CA GLN A 56 17.63 -4.80 20.13
C GLN A 56 17.18 -6.23 20.46
N GLU A 57 16.39 -6.87 19.60
CA GLU A 57 15.89 -8.23 19.80
C GLU A 57 16.79 -9.31 19.16
N GLY A 58 17.71 -8.91 18.29
CA GLY A 58 18.67 -9.80 17.62
C GLY A 58 18.25 -10.23 16.22
N SER A 59 18.87 -11.29 15.70
CA SER A 59 18.78 -11.69 14.29
C SER A 59 17.56 -12.53 13.94
N ARG A 60 16.89 -13.11 14.93
CA ARG A 60 15.67 -13.90 14.74
C ARG A 60 14.75 -13.70 15.94
N ILE A 61 13.50 -13.38 15.65
CA ILE A 61 12.46 -13.11 16.63
C ILE A 61 11.27 -14.00 16.27
N ASP A 62 11.01 -15.03 17.06
CA ASP A 62 9.90 -15.98 16.86
C ASP A 62 9.04 -16.17 18.12
N ASP A 63 9.35 -15.45 19.20
CA ASP A 63 8.51 -15.36 20.38
C ASP A 63 7.29 -14.46 20.10
N PRO A 64 6.05 -15.01 20.18
CA PRO A 64 4.83 -14.24 19.93
C PRO A 64 4.63 -13.04 20.87
N ASP A 65 5.08 -13.13 22.12
CA ASP A 65 4.94 -12.05 23.11
C ASP A 65 5.90 -10.89 22.78
N ILE A 66 7.10 -11.20 22.31
CA ILE A 66 8.06 -10.20 21.82
C ILE A 66 7.52 -9.54 20.54
N ILE A 67 7.02 -10.33 19.58
CA ILE A 67 6.44 -9.81 18.33
C ILE A 67 5.26 -8.88 18.64
N ARG A 68 4.37 -9.27 19.54
CA ARG A 68 3.26 -8.43 19.98
C ARG A 68 3.75 -7.15 20.63
N THR A 69 4.79 -7.22 21.46
CA THR A 69 5.36 -6.04 22.12
C THR A 69 5.98 -5.08 21.10
N LEU A 70 6.66 -5.59 20.07
CA LEU A 70 7.24 -4.80 18.98
C LEU A 70 6.19 -3.98 18.24
N PHE A 71 5.05 -4.58 17.88
CA PHE A 71 4.00 -3.85 17.15
C PHE A 71 3.26 -2.82 18.01
N ASN A 72 3.33 -2.92 19.34
CA ASN A 72 2.83 -1.90 20.26
C ASN A 72 3.88 -0.83 20.58
N ASP A 73 5.11 -0.96 20.08
CA ASP A 73 6.17 0.01 20.29
C ASP A 73 5.90 1.29 19.48
N PRO A 74 6.10 2.49 20.05
CA PRO A 74 5.95 3.76 19.32
C PRO A 74 6.79 3.87 18.04
N ALA A 75 7.87 3.09 17.90
CA ALA A 75 8.62 2.99 16.64
C ALA A 75 7.75 2.52 15.46
N PHE A 76 6.66 1.80 15.72
CA PHE A 76 5.71 1.28 14.74
C PHE A 76 4.37 2.02 14.76
N SER A 77 4.18 3.11 15.53
CA SER A 77 2.88 3.80 15.56
C SER A 77 2.54 4.49 14.23
N GLU A 78 3.53 5.06 13.53
CA GLU A 78 3.36 5.65 12.20
C GLU A 78 2.91 4.63 11.13
N PHE A 79 3.05 3.32 11.41
CA PHE A 79 2.69 2.22 10.53
C PHE A 79 1.17 1.95 10.55
N ILE A 80 0.47 2.18 11.68
CA ILE A 80 -0.96 1.91 11.83
C ILE A 80 -1.82 2.98 11.15
N ASP A 81 -1.37 4.24 11.16
CA ASP A 81 -2.23 5.38 10.84
C ASP A 81 -2.29 5.75 9.35
N THR A 82 -1.49 5.08 8.49
CA THR A 82 -1.42 5.42 7.07
C THR A 82 -2.06 4.34 6.19
N ASN A 83 -3.21 4.66 5.60
CA ASN A 83 -3.80 3.85 4.55
C ASN A 83 -2.99 4.06 3.25
N VAL A 84 -2.28 3.02 2.82
CA VAL A 84 -1.51 3.02 1.57
C VAL A 84 -2.36 2.35 0.50
N MET A 85 -2.75 3.12 -0.52
CA MET A 85 -3.51 2.65 -1.67
C MET A 85 -2.62 2.66 -2.90
N PRO A 86 -1.78 1.64 -3.09
CA PRO A 86 -0.93 1.58 -4.27
C PRO A 86 -1.71 1.32 -5.54
N LEU A 87 -1.49 2.17 -6.54
CA LEU A 87 -1.75 1.86 -7.92
C LEU A 87 -0.55 1.11 -8.48
N ILE A 88 -0.72 -0.18 -8.70
CA ILE A 88 0.31 -1.07 -9.24
C ILE A 88 0.13 -1.17 -10.73
N TYR A 89 1.18 -0.87 -11.50
CA TYR A 89 1.14 -0.96 -12.95
C TYR A 89 2.12 -2.00 -13.47
N ASP A 90 1.67 -2.77 -14.45
CA ASP A 90 2.49 -3.64 -15.28
C ASP A 90 2.60 -2.98 -16.66
N GLU A 91 3.66 -2.17 -16.85
CA GLU A 91 3.84 -1.39 -18.09
C GLU A 91 3.92 -2.27 -19.33
N LYS A 92 4.47 -3.49 -19.20
CA LYS A 92 4.64 -4.42 -20.32
C LYS A 92 3.30 -4.94 -20.80
N ALA A 93 2.43 -5.31 -19.86
CA ALA A 93 1.10 -5.81 -20.16
C ALA A 93 0.02 -4.71 -20.24
N LYS A 94 0.39 -3.43 -20.06
CA LYS A 94 -0.50 -2.27 -20.09
C LYS A 94 -1.73 -2.40 -19.18
N ARG A 95 -1.52 -2.92 -17.98
CA ARG A 95 -2.58 -3.15 -16.98
C ARG A 95 -2.22 -2.55 -15.64
N CYS A 96 -3.23 -2.18 -14.86
CA CYS A 96 -3.07 -1.67 -13.51
C CYS A 96 -4.00 -2.36 -12.51
N ASN A 97 -3.66 -2.29 -11.23
CA ASN A 97 -4.44 -2.82 -10.13
C ASN A 97 -4.35 -1.82 -8.98
N ILE A 98 -5.49 -1.44 -8.39
CA ILE A 98 -5.51 -0.63 -7.18
C ILE A 98 -5.61 -1.60 -6.02
N MET A 99 -4.57 -1.64 -5.21
CA MET A 99 -4.47 -2.54 -4.08
C MET A 99 -4.51 -1.74 -2.79
N VAL A 100 -4.97 -2.36 -1.70
CA VAL A 100 -4.93 -1.82 -0.34
C VAL A 100 -4.23 -2.86 0.52
N PHE A 101 -3.19 -2.45 1.25
CA PHE A 101 -2.47 -3.36 2.14
C PHE A 101 -3.31 -3.60 3.40
N ASP A 102 -3.68 -4.85 3.66
CA ASP A 102 -4.42 -5.24 4.87
C ASP A 102 -3.43 -5.40 6.03
N TYR A 103 -3.24 -4.29 6.73
CA TYR A 103 -2.37 -4.19 7.88
C TYR A 103 -2.72 -5.18 8.99
N SER A 104 -4.01 -5.26 9.34
CA SER A 104 -4.46 -6.06 10.47
C SER A 104 -4.17 -7.53 10.22
N LYS A 105 -4.51 -7.99 9.01
CA LYS A 105 -4.18 -9.35 8.55
C LYS A 105 -2.68 -9.57 8.48
N ALA A 106 -1.89 -8.61 8.02
CA ALA A 106 -0.45 -8.74 7.95
C ALA A 106 0.16 -8.99 9.34
N ILE A 107 -0.17 -8.14 10.32
CA ILE A 107 0.34 -8.28 11.70
C ILE A 107 -0.11 -9.57 12.36
N ASP A 108 -1.40 -9.91 12.27
CA ASP A 108 -1.97 -11.11 12.89
C ASP A 108 -1.32 -12.40 12.36
N ARG A 109 -0.69 -12.33 11.18
CA ARG A 109 -0.05 -13.47 10.53
C ARG A 109 1.45 -13.55 10.74
N VAL A 110 2.10 -12.53 11.30
CA VAL A 110 3.54 -12.57 11.59
C VAL A 110 3.81 -13.63 12.64
N SER A 111 4.62 -14.63 12.28
CA SER A 111 5.08 -15.65 13.21
C SER A 111 6.59 -15.60 13.44
N SER A 112 7.34 -14.96 12.54
CA SER A 112 8.77 -14.75 12.74
C SER A 112 9.28 -13.51 12.01
N ILE A 113 10.29 -12.89 12.60
CA ILE A 113 11.03 -11.78 12.03
C ILE A 113 12.50 -12.20 11.94
N VAL A 114 13.09 -12.11 10.76
CA VAL A 114 14.46 -12.58 10.49
C VAL A 114 15.29 -11.46 9.90
N LEU A 115 16.45 -11.21 10.51
CA LEU A 115 17.48 -10.36 9.94
C LEU A 115 18.14 -11.09 8.77
N GLU A 116 18.05 -10.48 7.61
CA GLU A 116 18.84 -10.87 6.46
C GLU A 116 19.92 -9.85 6.18
N GLU A 117 21.17 -10.30 6.28
CA GLU A 117 22.32 -9.54 5.82
C GLU A 117 22.25 -9.33 4.31
N GLY A 118 22.61 -8.13 3.86
CA GLY A 118 22.57 -7.78 2.44
C GLY A 118 23.39 -8.75 1.60
N SER A 119 22.80 -9.33 0.55
CA SER A 119 23.50 -10.20 -0.41
C SER A 119 23.21 -9.83 -1.87
N GLY A 120 24.22 -9.99 -2.73
CA GLY A 120 24.13 -9.76 -4.18
C GLY A 120 23.83 -8.29 -4.54
N ARG A 121 22.70 -8.04 -5.20
CA ARG A 121 22.27 -6.67 -5.61
C ARG A 121 21.80 -5.81 -4.44
N ARG A 122 21.51 -6.41 -3.27
CA ARG A 122 21.04 -5.70 -2.09
C ARG A 122 22.20 -5.57 -1.10
N LYS A 123 22.74 -4.36 -0.96
CA LYS A 123 23.92 -4.10 -0.13
C LYS A 123 23.63 -3.94 1.36
N HIS A 124 22.37 -3.79 1.74
CA HIS A 124 22.01 -3.39 3.08
C HIS A 124 21.04 -4.37 3.72
N PRO A 125 21.14 -4.56 5.06
CA PRO A 125 20.34 -5.54 5.77
C PRO A 125 18.87 -5.15 5.85
N VAL A 126 18.02 -6.16 6.02
CA VAL A 126 16.58 -6.01 6.23
C VAL A 126 16.09 -6.97 7.30
N TYR A 127 15.07 -6.56 8.03
CA TYR A 127 14.26 -7.50 8.81
C TYR A 127 13.07 -7.92 7.98
N ARG A 128 12.99 -9.21 7.62
CA ARG A 128 11.82 -9.78 6.93
C ARG A 128 10.83 -10.32 7.94
N PHE A 129 9.56 -10.02 7.70
CA PHE A 129 8.43 -10.49 8.48
C PHE A 129 7.79 -11.64 7.70
N LEU A 130 7.69 -12.79 8.36
CA LEU A 130 7.25 -14.04 7.76
C LEU A 130 6.05 -14.61 8.49
N ASP A 131 5.18 -15.29 7.75
CA ASP A 131 4.09 -16.05 8.31
C ASP A 131 4.52 -17.43 8.83
N SER A 132 3.57 -18.16 9.43
CA SER A 132 3.78 -19.51 10.00
C SER A 132 4.26 -20.55 9.00
N SER A 133 4.04 -20.34 7.70
CA SER A 133 4.52 -21.19 6.61
C SER A 133 5.87 -20.73 6.04
N GLY A 134 6.43 -19.62 6.55
CA GLY A 134 7.63 -18.97 6.02
C GLY A 134 7.36 -18.07 4.83
N GLY A 135 6.09 -17.77 4.52
CA GLY A 135 5.68 -16.85 3.46
C GLY A 135 6.05 -15.40 3.78
N TYR A 136 6.35 -14.62 2.74
CA TYR A 136 6.77 -13.22 2.89
C TYR A 136 5.58 -12.28 3.10
N ILE A 137 5.63 -11.46 4.16
CA ILE A 137 4.61 -10.45 4.47
C ILE A 137 5.10 -9.05 4.07
N CYS A 138 6.15 -8.61 4.77
CA CYS A 138 6.74 -7.29 4.62
C CYS A 138 8.20 -7.30 5.12
N GLU A 139 8.88 -6.17 5.02
CA GLU A 139 10.25 -6.01 5.50
C GLU A 139 10.50 -4.59 6.02
N VAL A 140 11.28 -4.47 7.09
CA VAL A 140 11.85 -3.18 7.51
C VAL A 140 13.25 -3.07 6.93
N ARG A 141 13.47 -2.02 6.14
CA ARG A 141 14.78 -1.73 5.54
C ARG A 141 15.60 -0.82 6.45
N TYR A 142 16.92 -1.02 6.41
CA TYR A 142 17.93 -0.20 7.08
C TYR A 142 17.73 1.31 6.88
N GLY A 143 18.28 2.09 7.82
CA GLY A 143 18.50 3.52 7.63
C GLY A 143 19.04 4.17 8.90
N ASP A 144 20.21 4.79 8.82
CA ASP A 144 20.64 5.84 9.75
C ASP A 144 20.28 7.21 9.16
N ALA A 145 20.54 8.29 9.91
CA ALA A 145 20.25 9.66 9.47
C ALA A 145 20.85 10.04 8.11
N ALA A 146 21.88 9.31 7.64
CA ALA A 146 22.57 9.55 6.37
C ALA A 146 21.96 8.80 5.18
N ALA A 147 21.13 7.77 5.40
CA ALA A 147 20.46 7.02 4.35
C ALA A 147 19.30 7.81 3.70
N ASN A 148 19.05 7.60 2.40
CA ASN A 148 17.95 8.26 1.69
C ASN A 148 16.59 7.89 2.32
N ALA A 149 15.67 8.86 2.45
CA ALA A 149 14.33 8.63 3.00
C ALA A 149 13.52 7.57 2.24
N LEU A 150 13.78 7.46 0.95
CA LEU A 150 13.19 6.46 0.07
C LEU A 150 13.88 5.08 0.17
N GLN A 151 14.77 4.87 1.14
CA GLN A 151 15.44 3.58 1.35
C GLN A 151 15.12 2.95 2.70
N ARG A 152 14.46 3.70 3.59
CA ARG A 152 14.27 3.35 5.02
C ARG A 152 12.79 3.23 5.39
N GLY A 153 12.52 2.39 6.39
CA GLY A 153 11.18 2.13 6.90
C GLY A 153 10.59 0.86 6.33
N LEU A 154 9.26 0.78 6.31
CA LEU A 154 8.56 -0.44 6.00
C LEU A 154 8.28 -0.57 4.50
N TRP A 155 8.58 -1.76 4.00
CA TRP A 155 8.38 -2.14 2.62
C TRP A 155 7.60 -3.44 2.54
N THR A 156 6.92 -3.62 1.43
CA THR A 156 6.46 -4.94 1.01
C THR A 156 6.80 -5.12 -0.47
N HIS A 157 6.38 -6.23 -1.04
CA HIS A 157 6.56 -6.53 -2.45
C HIS A 157 5.23 -7.04 -2.98
N ALA A 158 4.61 -6.28 -3.87
CA ALA A 158 3.25 -6.52 -4.34
C ALA A 158 3.03 -7.94 -4.89
N LYS A 159 4.05 -8.50 -5.55
CA LYS A 159 4.04 -9.87 -6.06
C LYS A 159 4.22 -10.96 -4.98
N ASN A 160 5.04 -10.70 -3.96
CA ASN A 160 5.45 -11.75 -3.02
C ASN A 160 4.59 -11.76 -1.76
N GLY A 161 4.03 -10.60 -1.39
CA GLY A 161 3.09 -10.44 -0.28
C GLY A 161 1.66 -10.16 -0.76
N SER A 162 1.29 -10.61 -1.98
CA SER A 162 -0.02 -10.34 -2.59
C SER A 162 -1.19 -10.81 -1.73
N GLU A 163 -1.00 -11.83 -0.89
CA GLU A 163 -2.01 -12.34 0.04
C GLU A 163 -2.43 -11.33 1.11
N TYR A 164 -1.60 -10.31 1.36
CA TYR A 164 -1.85 -9.23 2.32
C TYR A 164 -2.38 -7.97 1.65
N PHE A 165 -2.89 -8.10 0.43
CA PHE A 165 -3.53 -7.02 -0.28
C PHE A 165 -4.94 -7.39 -0.72
N ASP A 166 -5.84 -6.43 -0.59
CA ASP A 166 -7.14 -6.46 -1.24
C ASP A 166 -7.09 -5.68 -2.54
N SER A 167 -7.59 -6.27 -3.62
CA SER A 167 -7.71 -5.58 -4.90
C SER A 167 -9.05 -4.88 -4.99
N VAL A 168 -9.02 -3.55 -4.99
CA VAL A 168 -10.20 -2.69 -5.18
C VAL A 168 -10.76 -2.85 -6.59
N THR A 169 -9.91 -3.19 -7.54
CA THR A 169 -10.27 -3.42 -8.94
C THR A 169 -10.67 -4.87 -9.25
N ASN A 170 -10.73 -5.75 -8.24
CA ASN A 170 -10.98 -7.19 -8.39
C ASN A 170 -10.02 -7.86 -9.39
N GLY A 171 -8.75 -7.48 -9.33
CA GLY A 171 -7.68 -7.94 -10.22
C GLY A 171 -7.12 -6.84 -11.13
N TRP A 172 -6.47 -7.27 -12.20
CA TRP A 172 -5.83 -6.38 -13.17
C TRP A 172 -6.83 -5.82 -14.17
N ILE A 173 -6.81 -4.51 -14.38
CA ILE A 173 -7.58 -3.81 -15.42
C ILE A 173 -6.63 -3.42 -16.56
N ASP A 174 -6.98 -3.79 -17.79
CA ASP A 174 -6.28 -3.32 -18.99
C ASP A 174 -6.61 -1.84 -19.25
N TYR A 175 -5.59 -0.98 -19.23
CA TYR A 175 -5.73 0.44 -19.51
C TYR A 175 -5.39 0.81 -20.95
N ALA A 176 -5.01 -0.15 -21.80
CA ALA A 176 -4.78 0.09 -23.22
C ALA A 176 -6.05 0.53 -23.96
N HIS A 177 -7.23 0.18 -23.45
CA HIS A 177 -8.51 0.38 -24.14
C HIS A 177 -9.46 1.40 -23.50
N ASN A 178 -9.29 1.76 -22.21
CA ASN A 178 -10.24 2.62 -21.51
C ASN A 178 -9.58 3.80 -20.78
N LEU A 179 -9.10 4.77 -21.56
CA LEU A 179 -8.51 6.01 -21.04
C LEU A 179 -9.54 6.90 -20.30
N VAL A 180 -10.84 6.68 -20.53
CA VAL A 180 -11.90 7.41 -19.82
C VAL A 180 -11.93 6.98 -18.35
N LEU A 181 -11.84 5.68 -18.08
CA LEU A 181 -11.74 5.14 -16.71
C LEU A 181 -10.51 5.66 -15.98
N VAL A 182 -9.36 5.73 -16.67
CA VAL A 182 -8.12 6.29 -16.13
C VAL A 182 -8.30 7.76 -15.72
N LYS A 183 -8.92 8.57 -16.59
CA LYS A 183 -9.23 9.98 -16.30
C LYS A 183 -10.23 10.13 -15.16
N LEU A 184 -11.24 9.27 -15.10
CA LEU A 184 -12.22 9.27 -14.03
C LEU A 184 -11.55 9.05 -12.67
N PHE A 185 -10.68 8.04 -12.55
CA PHE A 185 -9.91 7.82 -11.33
C PHE A 185 -9.01 9.00 -11.00
N SER A 186 -8.26 9.52 -11.97
CA SER A 186 -7.39 10.69 -11.76
C SER A 186 -8.16 11.89 -11.21
N HIS A 187 -9.34 12.19 -11.77
CA HIS A 187 -10.17 13.30 -11.31
C HIS A 187 -10.85 13.02 -9.96
N ALA A 188 -11.28 11.78 -9.71
CA ALA A 188 -11.86 11.36 -8.43
C ALA A 188 -10.84 11.35 -7.28
N LEU A 189 -9.54 11.42 -7.55
CA LEU A 189 -8.53 11.52 -6.48
C LEU A 189 -8.30 12.96 -6.02
N ILE A 190 -8.64 13.94 -6.86
CA ILE A 190 -8.39 15.38 -6.59
C ILE A 190 -9.69 16.19 -6.40
N SER A 191 -10.85 15.53 -6.46
CA SER A 191 -12.15 16.18 -6.32
C SER A 191 -12.58 16.27 -4.85
N THR A 192 -13.60 17.08 -4.56
CA THR A 192 -14.14 17.20 -3.20
C THR A 192 -15.11 16.05 -2.89
N SER A 193 -15.43 15.87 -1.60
CA SER A 193 -16.44 14.91 -1.13
C SER A 193 -17.78 15.08 -1.86
N GLU A 194 -18.23 16.32 -2.06
CA GLU A 194 -19.46 16.65 -2.79
C GLU A 194 -19.36 16.25 -4.27
N GLY A 195 -18.20 16.51 -4.89
CA GLY A 195 -17.91 16.09 -6.26
C GLY A 195 -17.95 14.56 -6.40
N HIS A 196 -17.38 13.83 -5.44
CA HIS A 196 -17.43 12.36 -5.40
C HIS A 196 -18.87 11.85 -5.24
N LYS A 197 -19.64 12.41 -4.32
CA LYS A 197 -21.05 12.06 -4.11
C LYS A 197 -21.86 12.26 -5.40
N ALA A 198 -21.70 13.39 -6.08
CA ALA A 198 -22.38 13.66 -7.34
C ALA A 198 -21.95 12.73 -8.49
N ALA A 199 -20.65 12.46 -8.62
CA ALA A 199 -20.13 11.50 -9.60
C ALA A 199 -20.67 10.08 -9.35
N LEU A 200 -20.68 9.66 -8.08
CA LEU A 200 -21.17 8.34 -7.67
C LEU A 200 -22.65 8.15 -8.02
N GLU A 201 -23.50 9.17 -7.83
CA GLU A 201 -24.92 9.07 -8.22
C GLU A 201 -25.10 8.91 -9.73
N ASN A 202 -24.30 9.59 -10.55
CA ASN A 202 -24.32 9.40 -11.99
C ASN A 202 -23.91 7.98 -12.40
N ILE A 203 -22.86 7.43 -11.77
CA ILE A 203 -22.40 6.07 -12.02
C ILE A 203 -23.47 5.04 -11.58
N LYS A 204 -24.10 5.23 -10.42
CA LYS A 204 -25.19 4.36 -9.96
C LYS A 204 -26.38 4.35 -10.93
N LEU A 205 -26.75 5.51 -11.47
CA LEU A 205 -27.81 5.61 -12.47
C LEU A 205 -27.45 4.85 -13.75
N ASP A 206 -26.19 4.92 -14.19
CA ASP A 206 -25.70 4.16 -15.34
C ASP A 206 -25.76 2.64 -15.11
N ILE A 207 -25.26 2.16 -13.95
CA ILE A 207 -25.33 0.75 -13.57
C ILE A 207 -26.78 0.24 -13.56
N LYS A 208 -27.71 1.02 -13.01
CA LYS A 208 -29.14 0.66 -13.02
C LYS A 208 -29.69 0.54 -14.44
N ARG A 209 -29.31 1.43 -15.36
CA ARG A 209 -29.72 1.34 -16.77
C ARG A 209 -29.14 0.10 -17.43
N LEU A 210 -27.88 -0.24 -17.16
CA LEU A 210 -27.25 -1.45 -17.68
C LEU A 210 -27.98 -2.71 -17.22
N ILE A 211 -28.24 -2.85 -15.91
CA ILE A 211 -28.98 -3.99 -15.34
C ILE A 211 -30.36 -4.16 -16.00
N HIS A 212 -31.08 -3.05 -16.17
CA HIS A 212 -32.40 -3.07 -16.83
C HIS A 212 -32.31 -3.43 -18.32
N THR A 213 -31.28 -2.95 -19.01
CA THR A 213 -31.08 -3.22 -20.45
C THR A 213 -30.63 -4.65 -20.72
N GLU A 214 -29.85 -5.25 -19.81
CA GLU A 214 -29.35 -6.62 -19.92
C GLU A 214 -30.30 -7.67 -19.32
N GLY A 215 -31.46 -7.26 -18.79
CA GLY A 215 -32.46 -8.18 -18.23
C GLY A 215 -31.99 -8.91 -16.96
N LEU A 216 -31.01 -8.34 -16.25
CA LEU A 216 -30.44 -8.89 -15.02
C LEU A 216 -31.22 -8.44 -13.77
N GLU A 217 -32.55 -8.34 -13.87
CA GLU A 217 -33.41 -8.11 -12.70
C GLU A 217 -33.49 -9.42 -11.89
N GLN A 218 -33.07 -9.37 -10.62
CA GLN A 218 -33.41 -10.40 -9.63
C GLN A 218 -34.82 -10.18 -9.09
#